data_AF-A0A2D7UTX7-F1
#
_entry.id   AF-A0A2D7UTX7-F1
#
_cell.length_a   1.000
_cell.length_b   1.000
_cell.length_c   1.000
_cell.angle_alpha   90.00
_cell.angle_beta   90.00
_cell.angle_gamma   90.00
#
_symmetry.space_group_name_H-M   'P 1'
#
loop_
_entity.id
_entity.type
_entity.pdbx_description
1 polymer ?
#
loop_
_entity_poly.entity_id
_entity_poly.type
_entity_poly.pdbx_seq_one_letter_code
_entity_poly.pdbx_strand_id
1 'polypeptide(L)'
;MVTIDIADRLELHELPGRYGDAIDDRNWDRLREIFTDDAVFDLTGVGARRLEGIDDIVHFMNVEASHPKTHMMTNIYVDEQDENVIMNFRIVALLGKGLVGTASYYDRVVKTGQGWRVQHRECMIHRRDKRDAPCDENN
;
A
#
# COMPACT_ATOMS: atom_id res chain seq x y z
N MET A 1 -2.96 7.94 21.71
CA MET A 1 -2.17 8.48 20.59
C MET A 1 -0.78 7.89 20.62
N VAL A 2 -0.46 7.14 19.57
CA VAL A 2 0.90 6.70 19.29
C VAL A 2 1.71 7.92 18.86
N THR A 3 2.69 8.33 19.65
CA THR A 3 3.63 9.40 19.28
C THR A 3 4.76 8.81 18.46
N ILE A 4 5.01 9.37 17.28
CA ILE A 4 6.11 8.97 16.39
C ILE A 4 7.18 10.05 16.33
N ASP A 5 8.44 9.64 16.26
CA ASP A 5 9.56 10.57 16.08
C ASP A 5 10.00 10.69 14.61
N ILE A 6 11.10 11.40 14.36
CA ILE A 6 11.64 11.59 13.00
C ILE A 6 12.12 10.26 12.40
N ALA A 7 12.71 9.37 13.20
CA ALA A 7 13.17 8.07 12.72
C ALA A 7 11.99 7.17 12.34
N ASP A 8 10.93 7.18 13.16
CA ASP A 8 9.67 6.51 12.86
C ASP A 8 9.06 7.04 11.56
N ARG A 9 9.00 8.37 11.38
CA ARG A 9 8.47 8.98 10.14
C ARG A 9 9.30 8.59 8.92
N LEU A 10 10.63 8.50 9.04
CA LEU A 10 11.49 8.05 7.95
C LEU A 10 11.21 6.58 7.59
N GLU A 11 11.18 5.69 8.59
CA GLU A 11 10.90 4.26 8.37
C GLU A 11 9.53 4.06 7.71
N LEU A 12 8.51 4.75 8.21
CA LEU A 12 7.17 4.76 7.63
C LEU A 12 7.17 5.27 6.19
N HIS A 13 7.93 6.32 5.88
CA HIS A 13 7.99 6.89 4.54
C HIS A 13 8.77 6.01 3.54
N GLU A 14 9.64 5.12 4.02
CA GLU A 14 10.33 4.12 3.20
C GLU A 14 9.49 2.88 2.89
N LEU A 15 8.54 2.51 3.77
CA LEU A 15 7.73 1.30 3.61
C LEU A 15 7.04 1.18 2.23
N PRO A 16 6.39 2.22 1.67
CA PRO A 16 5.80 2.12 0.34
C PRO A 16 6.82 1.81 -0.76
N GLY A 17 8.00 2.45 -0.71
CA GLY A 17 9.06 2.21 -1.69
C GLY A 17 9.56 0.78 -1.64
N ARG A 18 9.88 0.29 -0.43
CA ARG A 18 10.32 -1.09 -0.20
C ARG A 18 9.26 -2.12 -0.60
N TYR A 19 7.98 -1.81 -0.38
CA TYR A 19 6.88 -2.63 -0.88
C TYR A 19 6.86 -2.72 -2.40
N GLY A 20 6.99 -1.58 -3.09
CA GLY A 20 7.05 -1.54 -4.55
C GLY A 20 8.18 -2.39 -5.11
N ASP A 21 9.39 -2.22 -4.58
CA ASP A 21 10.57 -3.00 -4.97
C ASP A 21 10.35 -4.50 -4.71
N ALA A 22 9.86 -4.87 -3.52
CA ALA A 22 9.62 -6.27 -3.17
C ALA A 22 8.61 -6.94 -4.12
N ILE A 23 7.55 -6.21 -4.50
CA ILE A 23 6.60 -6.68 -5.51
C ILE A 23 7.29 -6.80 -6.87
N ASP A 24 7.91 -5.74 -7.37
CA ASP A 24 8.49 -5.67 -8.72
C ASP A 24 9.60 -6.70 -8.94
N ASP A 25 10.46 -6.92 -7.94
CA ASP A 25 11.55 -7.90 -7.96
C ASP A 25 11.10 -9.33 -7.65
N ARG A 26 9.82 -9.53 -7.32
CA ARG A 26 9.27 -10.81 -6.84
C ARG A 26 9.99 -11.34 -5.59
N ASN A 27 10.45 -10.42 -4.75
CA ASN A 27 11.17 -10.74 -3.52
C ASN A 27 10.18 -10.89 -2.37
N TRP A 28 9.63 -12.10 -2.24
CA TRP A 28 8.59 -12.41 -1.27
C TRP A 28 9.08 -12.42 0.17
N ASP A 29 10.37 -12.70 0.40
CA ASP A 29 10.97 -12.58 1.73
C ASP A 29 10.99 -11.11 2.18
N ARG A 30 11.29 -10.18 1.26
CA ARG A 30 11.19 -8.74 1.54
C ARG A 30 9.75 -8.27 1.67
N LEU A 31 8.81 -8.87 0.94
CA LEU A 31 7.40 -8.56 1.09
C LEU A 31 6.90 -8.90 2.52
N ARG A 32 7.40 -9.99 3.11
CA ARG A 32 7.12 -10.36 4.51
C ARG A 32 7.66 -9.35 5.52
N GLU A 33 8.65 -8.54 5.15
CA GLU A 33 9.15 -7.43 5.98
C GLU A 33 8.25 -6.18 5.91
N ILE A 34 7.23 -6.14 5.05
CA ILE A 34 6.32 -5.00 4.91
C ILE A 34 5.08 -5.14 5.79
N PHE A 35 4.53 -6.35 5.86
CA PHE A 35 3.25 -6.65 6.50
C PHE A 35 3.46 -7.36 7.83
N THR A 36 2.46 -7.29 8.72
CA THR A 36 2.38 -8.21 9.86
C THR A 36 1.93 -9.60 9.40
N ASP A 37 2.18 -10.64 10.22
CA ASP A 37 1.78 -12.01 9.88
C ASP A 37 0.25 -12.14 9.71
N ASP A 38 -0.50 -11.38 10.52
CA ASP A 38 -1.96 -11.30 10.53
C ASP A 38 -2.53 -10.19 9.62
N ALA A 39 -1.70 -9.63 8.72
CA ALA A 39 -2.11 -8.47 7.94
C ALA A 39 -3.28 -8.77 7.01
N VAL A 40 -4.09 -7.75 6.78
CA VAL A 40 -5.15 -7.78 5.77
C VAL A 40 -4.76 -6.89 4.60
N PHE A 41 -4.97 -7.39 3.39
CA PHE A 41 -4.91 -6.58 2.18
C PHE A 41 -6.24 -6.64 1.43
N ASP A 42 -7.01 -5.57 1.53
CA ASP A 42 -8.27 -5.40 0.83
C ASP A 42 -8.06 -4.82 -0.58
N LEU A 43 -8.23 -5.69 -1.58
CA LEU A 43 -8.19 -5.34 -3.01
C LEU A 43 -9.60 -5.25 -3.63
N THR A 44 -10.68 -5.26 -2.83
CA THR A 44 -12.05 -5.16 -3.36
C THR A 44 -12.30 -3.83 -4.04
N GLY A 45 -11.65 -2.75 -3.57
CA GLY A 45 -11.66 -1.43 -4.21
C GLY A 45 -10.98 -1.36 -5.57
N VAL A 46 -10.29 -2.43 -6.00
CA VAL A 46 -9.74 -2.60 -7.35
C VAL A 46 -10.33 -3.81 -8.10
N GLY A 47 -11.41 -4.40 -7.57
CA GLY A 47 -12.13 -5.50 -8.21
C GLY A 47 -11.53 -6.89 -7.98
N ALA A 48 -10.63 -7.06 -7.00
CA ALA A 48 -10.11 -8.36 -6.60
C ALA A 48 -10.60 -8.76 -5.19
N ARG A 49 -10.15 -9.92 -4.67
CA ARG A 49 -10.57 -10.43 -3.35
C ARG A 49 -9.80 -9.76 -2.21
N ARG A 50 -10.38 -9.77 -1.01
CA ARG A 50 -9.67 -9.47 0.25
C ARG A 50 -8.72 -10.62 0.58
N LEU A 51 -7.53 -10.30 1.06
CA LEU A 51 -6.46 -11.24 1.40
C LEU A 51 -6.25 -11.25 2.92
N GLU A 52 -6.10 -12.44 3.50
CA GLU A 52 -5.99 -12.66 4.95
C GLU A 52 -4.65 -13.30 5.34
N GLY A 53 -3.81 -12.54 6.04
CA GLY A 53 -2.49 -12.97 6.50
C GLY A 53 -1.42 -12.91 5.42
N ILE A 54 -0.16 -12.85 5.86
CA ILE A 54 0.97 -12.64 4.95
C ILE A 54 1.16 -13.77 3.93
N ASP A 55 0.83 -15.01 4.28
CA ASP A 55 0.93 -16.13 3.35
C ASP A 55 -0.07 -16.04 2.19
N ASP A 56 -1.31 -15.61 2.46
CA ASP A 56 -2.32 -15.37 1.43
C ASP A 56 -1.93 -14.18 0.54
N ILE A 57 -1.41 -13.10 1.16
CA ILE A 57 -0.87 -11.96 0.43
C ILE A 57 0.25 -12.38 -0.53
N VAL A 58 1.25 -13.11 -0.03
CA VAL A 58 2.36 -13.61 -0.87
C VAL A 58 1.85 -14.54 -1.97
N HIS A 59 0.93 -15.46 -1.65
CA HIS A 59 0.37 -16.36 -2.64
C HIS A 59 -0.32 -15.60 -3.77
N PHE A 60 -1.20 -14.67 -3.43
CA PHE A 60 -1.89 -13.82 -4.41
C PHE A 60 -0.88 -13.07 -5.28
N MET A 61 0.10 -12.40 -4.67
CA MET A 61 1.11 -11.63 -5.42
C MET A 61 1.98 -12.52 -6.32
N ASN A 62 2.24 -13.76 -5.93
CA ASN A 62 3.09 -14.66 -6.72
C ASN A 62 2.33 -15.36 -7.85
N VAL A 63 1.05 -15.71 -7.63
CA VAL A 63 0.32 -16.66 -8.49
C VAL A 63 -0.89 -16.03 -9.19
N GLU A 64 -1.63 -15.17 -8.51
CA GLU A 64 -2.92 -14.65 -8.98
C GLU A 64 -2.81 -13.26 -9.61
N ALA A 65 -1.91 -12.43 -9.09
CA ALA A 65 -1.79 -11.03 -9.48
C ALA A 65 -1.18 -10.85 -10.87
N SER A 66 -1.79 -9.97 -11.67
CA SER A 66 -1.21 -9.46 -12.91
C SER A 66 -0.42 -8.18 -12.63
N HIS A 67 0.84 -8.32 -12.26
CA HIS A 67 1.68 -7.18 -11.89
C HIS A 67 2.01 -6.25 -13.06
N PRO A 68 2.04 -4.92 -12.84
CA PRO A 68 2.68 -3.99 -13.76
C PRO A 68 4.19 -4.26 -13.88
N LYS A 69 4.83 -3.56 -14.81
CA LYS A 69 6.30 -3.58 -14.93
C LYS A 69 7.00 -2.88 -13.77
N THR A 70 6.38 -1.83 -13.25
CA THR A 70 6.90 -1.10 -12.11
C THR A 70 5.79 -0.36 -11.38
N HIS A 71 5.93 -0.27 -10.07
CA HIS A 71 5.16 0.60 -9.20
C HIS A 71 6.00 1.83 -8.82
N MET A 72 5.43 3.02 -8.94
CA MET A 72 6.03 4.26 -8.44
C MET A 72 5.16 4.82 -7.33
N MET A 73 5.74 5.00 -6.15
CA MET A 73 5.02 5.40 -4.95
C MET A 73 5.13 6.92 -4.77
N THR A 74 3.99 7.59 -4.59
CA THR A 74 3.92 9.04 -4.53
C THR A 74 3.00 9.52 -3.40
N ASN A 75 3.11 10.81 -3.06
CA ASN A 75 2.23 11.48 -2.10
C ASN A 75 2.13 10.72 -0.76
N ILE A 76 3.28 10.29 -0.24
CA ILE A 76 3.37 9.50 0.99
C ILE A 76 3.28 10.45 2.19
N TYR A 77 2.39 10.15 3.13
CA TYR A 77 2.32 10.83 4.41
C TYR A 77 1.66 9.94 5.47
N VAL A 78 1.85 10.32 6.73
CA VAL A 78 1.33 9.60 7.89
C VAL A 78 0.64 10.53 8.87
N ASP A 79 -0.43 10.03 9.48
CA ASP A 79 -1.21 10.69 10.53
C ASP A 79 -1.26 9.79 11.78
N GLU A 80 -0.93 10.35 12.94
CA GLU A 80 -1.04 9.65 14.23
C GLU A 80 -2.51 9.44 14.61
N GLN A 81 -2.85 8.24 15.06
CA GLN A 81 -4.13 7.91 15.69
C GLN A 81 -3.91 7.22 17.05
N ASP A 82 -4.99 6.79 17.70
CA ASP A 82 -4.93 6.37 19.10
C ASP A 82 -3.96 5.22 19.36
N GLU A 83 -4.13 4.11 18.63
CA GLU A 83 -3.34 2.87 18.77
C GLU A 83 -2.53 2.54 17.51
N ASN A 84 -2.66 3.33 16.45
CA ASN A 84 -2.06 3.05 15.14
C ASN A 84 -1.61 4.35 14.47
N VAL A 85 -0.82 4.21 13.42
CA VAL A 85 -0.58 5.28 12.45
C VAL A 85 -1.35 4.97 11.18
N ILE A 86 -1.96 5.99 10.58
CA ILE A 86 -2.56 5.86 9.25
C ILE A 86 -1.56 6.38 8.23
N MET A 87 -1.15 5.51 7.31
CA MET A 87 -0.26 5.87 6.21
C MET A 87 -1.05 5.93 4.92
N ASN A 88 -0.87 7.02 4.17
CA ASN A 88 -1.54 7.26 2.92
C ASN A 88 -0.48 7.42 1.84
N PHE A 89 -0.67 6.73 0.72
CA PHE A 89 0.16 6.95 -0.47
C PHE A 89 -0.61 6.59 -1.74
N ARG A 90 -0.02 6.93 -2.88
CA ARG A 90 -0.57 6.68 -4.20
C ARG A 90 0.44 5.91 -5.03
N ILE A 91 -0.03 5.21 -6.04
CA ILE A 91 0.84 4.59 -7.03
C ILE A 91 0.54 5.13 -8.42
N VAL A 92 1.60 5.19 -9.21
CA VAL A 92 1.55 5.19 -10.67
C VAL A 92 2.21 3.89 -11.13
N ALA A 93 1.48 3.08 -11.89
CA ALA A 93 1.93 1.76 -12.33
C ALA A 93 2.04 1.70 -13.85
N LEU A 94 3.15 1.15 -14.37
CA LEU A 94 3.32 0.95 -15.81
C LEU A 94 2.73 -0.40 -16.24
N LEU A 95 1.55 -0.39 -16.84
CA LEU A 95 0.81 -1.59 -17.25
C LEU A 95 1.31 -2.21 -18.56
N GLY A 96 2.18 -1.49 -19.29
CA GLY A 96 2.69 -1.90 -20.60
C GLY A 96 1.86 -1.35 -21.77
N LYS A 97 2.39 -1.48 -23.00
CA LYS A 97 1.77 -0.93 -24.23
C LYS A 97 1.44 0.57 -24.15
N GLY A 98 2.23 1.34 -23.38
CA GLY A 98 1.98 2.77 -23.15
C GLY A 98 0.86 3.09 -22.16
N LEU A 99 0.26 2.07 -21.52
CA LEU A 99 -0.78 2.25 -20.51
C LEU A 99 -0.19 2.47 -19.12
N VAL A 100 -0.87 3.32 -18.36
CA VAL A 100 -0.56 3.66 -16.98
C VAL A 100 -1.81 3.43 -16.13
N GLY A 101 -1.63 2.84 -14.96
CA GLY A 101 -2.65 2.71 -13.93
C GLY A 101 -2.32 3.58 -12.73
N THR A 102 -3.34 3.94 -11.96
CA THR A 102 -3.17 4.61 -10.67
C THR A 102 -4.04 3.92 -9.64
N ALA A 103 -3.57 3.87 -8.39
CA ALA A 103 -4.38 3.44 -7.26
C ALA A 103 -4.00 4.22 -6.01
N SER A 104 -4.91 4.18 -5.03
CA SER A 104 -4.78 4.84 -3.74
C SER A 104 -4.67 3.79 -2.65
N TYR A 105 -3.67 3.93 -1.79
CA TYR A 105 -3.45 3.06 -0.65
C TYR A 105 -3.74 3.79 0.66
N TYR A 106 -4.38 3.07 1.57
CA TYR A 106 -4.74 3.51 2.90
C TYR A 106 -4.35 2.41 3.87
N ASP A 107 -3.28 2.64 4.61
CA ASP A 107 -2.66 1.64 5.47
C ASP A 107 -2.87 2.00 6.93
N ARG A 108 -3.20 0.99 7.73
CA ARG A 108 -3.04 1.03 9.17
C ARG A 108 -1.76 0.30 9.51
N VAL A 109 -0.81 1.04 10.06
CA VAL A 109 0.53 0.55 10.39
C VAL A 109 0.77 0.55 11.88
N VAL A 110 1.53 -0.43 12.34
CA VAL A 110 1.82 -0.69 13.75
C VAL A 110 3.31 -0.86 13.97
N LYS A 111 3.82 -0.43 15.13
CA LYS A 111 5.21 -0.61 15.52
C LYS A 111 5.39 -1.99 16.12
N THR A 112 6.28 -2.78 15.57
CA THR A 112 6.63 -4.12 16.06
C THR A 112 8.04 -4.14 16.62
N GLY A 113 8.45 -5.25 17.24
CA GLY A 113 9.85 -5.45 17.64
C GLY A 113 10.86 -5.46 16.48
N GLN A 114 10.39 -5.56 15.23
CA GLN A 114 11.20 -5.57 14.00
C GLN A 114 11.05 -4.27 13.18
N GLY A 115 10.40 -3.25 13.74
CA GLY A 115 10.09 -2.00 13.05
C GLY A 115 8.61 -1.84 12.69
N TRP A 116 8.29 -0.82 11.89
CA TRP A 116 6.93 -0.52 11.44
C TRP A 116 6.45 -1.51 10.38
N ARG A 117 5.22 -1.98 10.51
CA ARG A 117 4.59 -2.95 9.59
C ARG A 117 3.16 -2.57 9.28
N VAL A 118 2.70 -2.96 8.09
CA VAL A 118 1.32 -2.79 7.64
C VAL A 118 0.45 -3.92 8.21
N GLN A 119 -0.52 -3.58 9.05
CA GLN A 119 -1.50 -4.56 9.57
C GLN A 119 -2.80 -4.57 8.76
N HIS A 120 -3.17 -3.44 8.16
CA HIS A 120 -4.30 -3.39 7.24
C HIS A 120 -3.96 -2.47 6.08
N ARG A 121 -4.30 -2.90 4.87
CA ARG A 121 -4.13 -2.11 3.65
C ARG A 121 -5.38 -2.17 2.81
N GLU A 122 -5.88 -1.02 2.41
CA GLU A 122 -6.93 -0.89 1.41
C GLU A 122 -6.33 -0.30 0.13
N CYS A 123 -6.63 -0.91 -1.01
CA CYS A 123 -6.29 -0.38 -2.32
C CYS A 123 -7.56 -0.03 -3.09
N MET A 124 -7.61 1.19 -3.62
CA MET A 124 -8.78 1.70 -4.32
C MET A 124 -8.39 2.37 -5.64
N ILE A 125 -9.15 2.08 -6.71
CA ILE A 125 -9.06 2.84 -7.98
C ILE A 125 -9.57 4.26 -7.74
N HIS A 126 -10.70 4.38 -7.06
CA HIS A 126 -11.30 5.67 -6.72
C HIS A 126 -10.82 6.13 -5.34
N ARG A 127 -10.36 7.37 -5.28
CA ARG A 127 -9.90 7.98 -4.02
C ARG A 127 -11.08 8.09 -3.04
N ARG A 128 -10.91 7.52 -1.85
CA ARG A 128 -11.91 7.55 -0.75
C ARG A 128 -12.44 8.96 -0.46
N ASP A 129 -11.55 9.95 -0.51
CA ASP A 129 -11.84 11.32 -0.07
C ASP A 129 -12.01 12.29 -1.25
N LYS A 130 -12.04 11.81 -2.51
CA LYS A 130 -12.31 12.67 -3.68
C LYS A 130 -13.77 13.13 -3.62
N ARG A 131 -13.97 14.43 -3.85
CA ARG A 131 -15.29 15.05 -3.96
C ARG A 131 -15.60 15.33 -5.42
N ASP A 132 -16.88 15.32 -5.74
CA ASP A 132 -17.34 15.80 -7.04
C ASP A 132 -17.01 17.27 -7.18
N ALA A 133 -16.43 17.62 -8.32
CA ALA A 133 -16.09 18.99 -8.65
C ALA A 133 -16.42 19.24 -10.13
N PRO A 134 -16.94 20.44 -10.49
CA PRO A 134 -17.24 20.76 -11.89
C PRO A 134 -16.04 20.63 -12.84
N CYS A 135 -14.80 20.68 -12.33
CA CYS A 135 -13.62 20.48 -13.17
C CYS A 135 -13.47 19.04 -13.69
N ASP A 136 -14.10 18.05 -13.04
CA ASP A 136 -14.08 16.65 -13.46
C ASP A 136 -14.99 16.38 -14.68
N GLU A 137 -15.95 17.27 -14.96
CA GLU A 137 -16.87 17.13 -16.12
C GLU A 137 -16.21 17.53 -17.45
N ASN A 138 -15.01 18.12 -17.41
CA ASN A 138 -14.31 18.63 -18.58
C ASN A 138 -13.38 17.61 -19.25
N ASN A 139 -13.31 16.37 -18.73
CA ASN A 139 -12.41 15.31 -19.20
C ASN A 139 -13.15 14.20 -19.96
#